data_AF-X8ARP7-F1
#
_entry.id   AF-X8ARP7-F1
#
_cell.length_a   1.000
_cell.length_b   1.000
_cell.length_c   1.000
_cell.angle_alpha   90.00
_cell.angle_beta   90.00
_cell.angle_gamma   90.00
#
_symmetry.space_group_name_H-M   'P 1'
#
loop_
_entity.id
_entity.type
_entity.pdbx_description
1 polymer ?
#
loop_
_entity_poly.entity_id
_entity_poly.type
_entity_poly.pdbx_seq_one_letter_code
_entity_poly.pdbx_strand_id
1 'polypeptide(L)'
;MWTQCHSYAFDYSVWEIWAALLHGGRLVVVPESVTRSPEDFHDLLVDEHVSVLSQTPSAVGVLSPEGLDSAALVIAAEPCRARWWIAGRGVG
;
A
#
# COMPACT_ATOMS: atom_id res chain seq x y z
N MET A 1 10.19 -4.89 1.45
CA MET A 1 9.92 -4.49 0.05
C MET A 1 8.82 -3.45 0.06
N TRP A 2 8.97 -2.36 -0.69
CA TRP A 2 7.96 -1.28 -0.85
C TRP A 2 7.50 -1.20 -2.30
N THR A 3 6.27 -0.77 -2.53
CA THR A 3 5.79 -0.42 -3.87
C THR A 3 5.92 1.06 -4.15
N GLN A 4 6.33 1.38 -5.38
CA GLN A 4 6.07 2.66 -6.03
C GLN A 4 4.89 2.42 -6.99
N CYS A 5 3.69 2.85 -6.62
CA CYS A 5 2.47 2.58 -7.39
C CYS A 5 1.63 3.83 -7.67
N HIS A 6 1.93 4.96 -7.05
CA HIS A 6 1.26 6.21 -7.32
C HIS A 6 1.90 6.97 -8.48
N SER A 7 1.14 7.85 -9.14
CA SER A 7 1.70 8.71 -10.19
C SER A 7 2.86 9.55 -9.66
N TYR A 8 3.93 9.68 -10.44
CA TYR A 8 5.07 10.56 -10.11
C TYR A 8 4.72 12.06 -10.07
N ALA A 9 3.53 12.43 -10.57
CA ALA A 9 3.02 13.78 -10.46
C ALA A 9 2.32 14.05 -9.10
N PHE A 10 2.17 13.03 -8.25
CA PHE A 10 1.55 13.14 -6.93
C PHE A 10 2.61 13.04 -5.83
N ASP A 11 2.45 13.82 -4.75
CA ASP A 11 3.44 13.92 -3.67
C ASP A 11 3.70 12.59 -2.97
N TYR A 12 2.70 11.71 -2.91
CA TYR A 12 2.82 10.42 -2.26
C TYR A 12 3.88 9.50 -2.90
N SER A 13 4.17 9.65 -4.20
CA SER A 13 5.25 8.89 -4.85
C SER A 13 6.62 9.21 -4.26
N VAL A 14 6.81 10.44 -3.75
CA VAL A 14 8.04 10.85 -3.06
C VAL A 14 8.21 10.03 -1.80
N TRP A 15 7.14 9.86 -1.02
CA TRP A 15 7.17 9.01 0.18
C TRP A 15 7.48 7.56 -0.17
N GLU A 16 6.80 6.97 -1.17
CA GLU A 16 7.04 5.58 -1.59
C GLU A 16 8.52 5.30 -1.91
N ILE A 17 9.16 6.21 -2.66
CA ILE A 17 10.55 6.09 -3.07
C ILE A 17 11.48 6.28 -1.86
N TRP A 18 11.35 7.40 -1.15
CA TRP A 18 12.32 7.76 -0.11
C TRP A 18 12.14 6.96 1.17
N ALA A 19 10.93 6.58 1.55
CA ALA A 19 10.70 5.70 2.70
C ALA A 19 11.39 4.35 2.49
N ALA A 20 11.30 3.77 1.29
CA ALA A 20 12.02 2.53 0.98
C ALA A 20 13.55 2.72 1.11
N LEU A 21 14.10 3.74 0.46
CA LEU A 21 15.55 3.96 0.40
C LEU A 21 16.16 4.34 1.76
N LEU A 22 15.50 5.18 2.54
CA LEU A 22 16.01 5.65 3.83
C LEU A 22 16.01 4.55 4.91
N HIS A 23 15.19 3.51 4.75
CA HIS A 23 15.14 2.37 5.67
C HIS A 23 15.91 1.14 5.17
N GLY A 24 16.75 1.29 4.13
CA GLY A 24 17.51 0.19 3.53
C GLY A 24 16.65 -0.85 2.82
N GLY A 25 15.41 -0.49 2.47
CA GLY A 25 14.47 -1.33 1.73
C GLY A 25 14.78 -1.38 0.23
N ARG A 26 14.04 -2.23 -0.46
CA ARG A 26 14.01 -2.28 -1.93
C ARG A 26 12.65 -1.80 -2.42
N LEU A 27 12.65 -1.16 -3.58
CA LEU A 27 11.48 -0.58 -4.21
C LEU A 27 11.08 -1.39 -5.44
N VAL A 28 9.82 -1.80 -5.50
CA VAL A 28 9.17 -2.39 -6.67
C VAL A 28 8.48 -1.27 -7.42
N VAL A 29 8.94 -0.95 -8.63
CA VAL A 29 8.29 0.04 -9.48
C VAL A 29 7.17 -0.64 -10.26
N VAL A 30 5.94 -0.30 -9.92
CA VAL A 30 4.75 -0.99 -10.43
C VAL A 30 4.32 -0.36 -11.76
N PRO A 31 4.16 -1.15 -12.84
CA PRO A 31 3.67 -0.62 -14.11
C PRO A 31 2.26 -0.04 -13.95
N GLU A 32 1.97 1.08 -14.62
CA GLU A 32 0.66 1.74 -14.53
C GLU A 32 -0.51 0.82 -14.92
N SER A 33 -0.30 -0.07 -15.90
CA SER A 33 -1.30 -1.07 -16.28
C SER A 33 -1.69 -2.01 -15.14
N VAL A 34 -0.73 -2.34 -14.27
CA VAL A 34 -0.93 -3.22 -13.11
C VAL A 34 -1.63 -2.45 -11.98
N THR A 35 -1.24 -1.19 -11.74
CA THR A 35 -1.85 -0.37 -10.66
C THR A 35 -3.37 -0.19 -10.78
N ARG A 36 -3.93 -0.38 -11.98
CA ARG A 36 -5.35 -0.21 -12.28
C ARG A 36 -6.15 -1.53 -12.25
N SER A 37 -5.46 -2.66 -12.07
CA SER A 37 -6.04 -4.00 -12.04
C SER A 37 -5.87 -4.57 -10.62
N PRO A 38 -6.93 -4.62 -9.79
CA PRO A 38 -6.81 -5.11 -8.42
C PRO A 38 -6.22 -6.53 -8.34
N GLU A 39 -6.57 -7.39 -9.29
CA GLU A 39 -6.08 -8.76 -9.38
C GLU A 39 -4.58 -8.80 -9.74
N ASP A 40 -4.17 -8.16 -10.84
CA ASP A 40 -2.75 -8.16 -11.25
C ASP A 40 -1.88 -7.45 -10.22
N PHE A 41 -2.43 -6.42 -9.56
CA PHE A 41 -1.72 -5.71 -8.50
C PHE A 41 -1.54 -6.61 -7.29
N HIS A 42 -2.58 -7.33 -6.86
CA HIS A 42 -2.50 -8.31 -5.77
C HIS A 42 -1.44 -9.38 -6.05
N ASP A 43 -1.47 -9.99 -7.24
CA ASP A 43 -0.50 -11.02 -7.64
C ASP A 43 0.93 -10.49 -7.54
N LEU A 44 1.19 -9.28 -8.07
CA LEU A 44 2.50 -8.63 -7.97
C LEU A 44 2.92 -8.38 -6.52
N LEU A 45 2.01 -7.95 -5.66
CA LEU A 45 2.31 -7.70 -4.24
C LEU A 45 2.76 -8.98 -3.53
N VAL A 46 2.10 -10.10 -3.83
CA VAL A 46 2.40 -11.42 -3.26
C VAL A 46 3.73 -11.95 -3.80
N ASP A 47 3.91 -11.94 -5.12
CA ASP A 47 5.10 -12.46 -5.80
C ASP A 47 6.37 -11.70 -5.40
N GLU A 48 6.28 -10.38 -5.25
CA GLU A 48 7.40 -9.53 -4.84
C GLU A 48 7.58 -9.45 -3.31
N HIS A 49 6.75 -10.17 -2.54
CA HIS A 49 6.74 -10.18 -1.08
C HIS A 49 6.72 -8.76 -0.49
N VAL A 50 5.79 -7.93 -0.95
CA VAL A 50 5.64 -6.56 -0.49
C VAL A 50 5.35 -6.54 1.01
N SER A 51 6.18 -5.79 1.75
CA SER A 51 6.10 -5.69 3.20
C SER A 51 5.48 -4.39 3.68
N VAL A 52 5.46 -3.36 2.83
CA VAL A 52 4.78 -2.10 3.11
C VAL A 52 4.07 -1.62 1.85
N LEU A 53 2.77 -1.39 1.99
CA LEU A 53 1.87 -0.92 0.95
C LEU A 53 1.21 0.37 1.41
N SER A 54 1.07 1.34 0.50
CA SER A 54 0.32 2.57 0.76
C SER A 54 -0.83 2.68 -0.21
N GLN A 55 -2.04 2.93 0.27
CA GLN A 55 -3.25 2.97 -0.56
C GLN A 55 -4.31 3.91 0.04
N THR A 56 -5.30 4.27 -0.78
CA THR A 56 -6.52 4.93 -0.27
C THR A 56 -7.49 3.90 0.34
N PRO A 57 -8.39 4.31 1.25
CA PRO A 57 -9.44 3.43 1.76
C PRO A 57 -10.26 2.73 0.66
N SER A 58 -10.59 3.44 -0.42
CA SER A 58 -11.34 2.86 -1.55
C SER A 58 -10.54 1.81 -2.30
N ALA A 59 -9.25 2.04 -2.57
CA ALA A 59 -8.37 1.10 -3.26
C ALA A 59 -8.13 -0.17 -2.43
N VAL A 60 -7.94 -0.04 -1.11
CA VAL A 60 -7.87 -1.20 -0.20
C VAL A 60 -9.16 -2.00 -0.22
N GLY A 61 -10.32 -1.34 -0.38
CA GLY A 61 -11.63 -1.98 -0.38
C GLY A 61 -11.87 -2.96 -1.52
N VAL A 62 -11.07 -2.92 -2.59
CA VAL A 62 -11.17 -3.82 -3.75
C VAL A 62 -9.98 -4.77 -3.87
N LEU A 63 -8.99 -4.68 -2.96
CA LEU A 63 -7.81 -5.53 -2.94
C LEU A 63 -8.04 -6.76 -2.04
N SER A 64 -7.69 -7.96 -2.52
CA SER A 64 -7.73 -9.17 -1.69
C SER A 64 -6.65 -9.11 -0.60
N PRO A 65 -6.95 -9.50 0.66
CA PRO A 65 -5.95 -9.55 1.72
C PRO A 65 -5.11 -10.84 1.71
N GLU A 66 -5.50 -11.86 0.95
CA GLU A 66 -4.86 -13.18 0.96
C GLU A 66 -3.37 -13.09 0.61
N GLY A 67 -2.48 -13.69 1.40
CA GLY A 67 -1.03 -13.64 1.15
C GLY A 67 -0.35 -12.31 1.49
N LEU A 68 -1.09 -11.32 2.01
CA LEU A 68 -0.56 -10.02 2.45
C LEU A 68 -0.57 -9.85 3.98
N ASP A 69 -0.73 -10.93 4.74
CA ASP A 69 -0.88 -10.91 6.21
C ASP A 69 0.29 -10.23 6.95
N SER A 70 1.50 -10.26 6.37
CA SER A 70 2.69 -9.62 6.92
C SER A 70 2.93 -8.19 6.43
N ALA A 71 2.12 -7.69 5.50
CA ALA A 71 2.30 -6.36 4.94
C ALA A 71 1.75 -5.28 5.88
N ALA A 72 2.56 -4.26 6.17
CA ALA A 72 2.09 -3.06 6.81
C ALA A 72 1.35 -2.18 5.80
N LEU A 73 0.11 -1.81 6.10
CA LEU A 73 -0.72 -0.96 5.26
C LEU A 73 -0.77 0.47 5.79
N VAL A 74 -0.39 1.43 4.95
CA VAL A 74 -0.57 2.87 5.19
C VAL A 74 -1.78 3.36 4.41
N ILE A 75 -2.79 3.86 5.12
CA ILE A 75 -4.03 4.37 4.51
C ILE A 75 -4.06 5.91 4.58
N ALA A 76 -4.26 6.57 3.43
CA ALA A 76 -4.27 8.03 3.35
C ALA A 76 -5.20 8.57 2.24
N ALA A 77 -5.23 9.89 2.08
CA ALA A 77 -5.89 10.64 1.00
C ALA A 77 -7.43 10.61 0.90
N GLU A 78 -8.14 9.75 1.64
CA GLU A 78 -9.61 9.81 1.73
C GLU A 78 -10.10 9.76 3.19
N PRO A 79 -11.31 10.27 3.48
CA PRO A 79 -11.88 10.16 4.81
C PRO A 79 -12.01 8.71 5.27
N CYS A 80 -11.32 8.37 6.36
CA CYS A 80 -11.55 7.10 7.03
C CYS A 80 -12.97 7.09 7.63
N ARG A 81 -13.79 6.09 7.27
CA ARG A 81 -15.10 5.88 7.90
C ARG A 81 -14.92 5.80 9.42
N ALA A 82 -15.80 6.43 10.20
CA ALA A 82 -15.68 6.56 11.65
C ALA A 82 -15.40 5.24 12.41
N ARG A 83 -15.85 4.09 11.89
CA ARG A 83 -15.54 2.76 12.45
C ARG A 83 -14.03 2.46 12.56
N TRP A 84 -13.20 3.02 11.68
CA TRP A 84 -11.75 2.81 11.68
C TRP A 84 -11.05 3.60 12.78
N TRP A 85 -11.69 4.64 13.33
CA TRP A 85 -11.13 5.44 14.43
C TRP A 85 -11.17 4.73 15.79
N ILE A 86 -12.04 3.72 15.96
CA ILE A 86 -12.23 3.05 17.26
C ILE A 86 -11.27 1.87 17.48
N ALA A 87 -10.61 1.36 16.44
CA ALA A 87 -9.68 0.24 16.56
C ALA A 87 -8.33 0.58 17.24
N GLY A 88 -8.08 1.85 17.57
CA GLY A 88 -6.83 2.33 18.19
C GLY A 88 -6.83 2.50 19.71
N ARG A 89 -7.88 2.07 20.44
CA ARG A 89 -7.88 2.10 21.92
C ARG A 89 -8.01 0.70 22.50
N GLY A 90 -6.84 0.10 22.77
CA GLY A 90 -6.60 -0.81 23.89
C GLY A 90 -7.34 -2.15 23.90
N VAL A 91 -6.63 -3.20 23.49
CA VAL A 91 -6.72 -4.48 24.20
C VAL A 91 -5.59 -4.44 25.23
N GLY A 92 -5.97 -4.20 26.48
CA GLY A 92 -5.16 -4.55 27.65
C GLY A 92 -5.51 -5.96 28.11
#